data_AF-A0A940TVP5-F1
#
_entry.id   AF-A0A940TVP5-F1
#
_cell.length_a   1.000
_cell.length_b   1.000
_cell.length_c   1.000
_cell.angle_alpha   90.00
_cell.angle_beta   90.00
_cell.angle_gamma   90.00
#
_symmetry.space_group_name_H-M   'P 1'
#
loop_
_entity.id
_entity.type
_entity.pdbx_description
1 polymer ?
#
loop_
_entity_poly.entity_id
_entity_poly.type
_entity_poly.pdbx_seq_one_letter_code
_entity_poly.pdbx_strand_id
1 'polypeptide(L)'
;EFDSNFPCGPSRGCIPQPGITNPDQFIDILSYRQRPTWRLAYRNFGDYETMVTNQSVEARPGIAGVRWYEIRRTGEDYSLYQQGTYSPEDGVHRWMGSAAMDRDGNIALGYSVSNATDVFPGIRYTARMADDPLGQMTLGEGIIINGTGVQTTTNSRWGDYTSMNVDPVDDCTFWYVNEYYQVSGVPLPLPPPGTPLPYPFTTAPWQTRIASFKLPGCSPSAN
;
A
#
# COMPACT_ATOMS: atom_id res chain seq x y z
N GLU A 1 -8.58 16.89 4.20
CA GLU A 1 -8.37 17.27 2.79
C GLU A 1 -7.17 16.49 2.27
N PHE A 2 -7.09 16.19 0.96
CA PHE A 2 -5.95 15.49 0.35
C PHE A 2 -5.71 16.07 -1.04
N ASP A 3 -4.49 15.99 -1.55
CA ASP A 3 -4.22 16.22 -2.97
C ASP A 3 -3.99 14.90 -3.69
N SER A 4 -4.73 14.70 -4.78
CA SER A 4 -4.54 13.56 -5.68
C SER A 4 -3.18 13.58 -6.38
N ASN A 5 -2.58 14.75 -6.52
CA ASN A 5 -1.24 14.95 -7.04
C ASN A 5 -0.26 15.11 -5.87
N PHE A 6 0.77 14.27 -5.83
CA PHE A 6 1.85 14.48 -4.86
C PHE A 6 2.88 15.43 -5.47
N PRO A 7 3.39 16.44 -4.74
CA PRO A 7 4.25 17.47 -5.29
C PRO A 7 5.67 16.94 -5.58
N CYS A 8 5.75 16.19 -6.68
CA CYS A 8 6.92 15.43 -7.11
C CYS A 8 7.84 16.18 -8.08
N GLY A 9 7.78 17.51 -8.17
CA GLY A 9 8.53 18.25 -9.20
C GLY A 9 8.35 17.66 -10.62
N PRO A 10 9.34 17.72 -11.53
CA PRO A 10 9.28 17.01 -12.83
C PRO A 10 9.54 15.49 -12.71
N SER A 11 9.69 14.97 -11.49
CA SER A 11 10.05 13.58 -11.16
C SER A 11 8.80 12.75 -10.81
N ARG A 12 9.00 11.45 -10.61
CA ARG A 12 8.03 10.54 -9.95
C ARG A 12 8.53 10.03 -8.59
N GLY A 13 9.84 10.08 -8.36
CA GLY A 13 10.50 9.61 -7.13
C GLY A 13 10.47 10.66 -6.04
N CYS A 14 9.68 10.43 -5.00
CA CYS A 14 9.37 11.42 -3.96
C CYS A 14 9.24 10.82 -2.56
N ILE A 15 9.23 9.50 -2.46
CA ILE A 15 9.19 8.80 -1.20
C ILE A 15 10.64 8.65 -0.70
N PRO A 16 10.99 9.25 0.45
CA PRO A 16 12.33 9.16 1.00
C PRO A 16 12.56 7.80 1.66
N GLN A 17 13.84 7.45 1.85
CA GLN A 17 14.30 6.21 2.46
C GLN A 17 15.45 6.51 3.43
N PRO A 18 15.67 5.69 4.47
CA PRO A 18 16.77 5.91 5.41
C PRO A 18 18.14 5.95 4.71
N GLY A 19 18.92 7.00 4.99
CA GLY A 19 20.28 7.15 4.46
C GLY A 19 20.39 7.54 2.98
N ILE A 20 19.28 7.68 2.25
CA ILE A 20 19.28 8.19 0.87
C ILE A 20 19.15 9.71 0.88
N THR A 21 20.21 10.40 0.44
CA THR A 21 20.25 11.87 0.36
C THR A 21 20.13 12.41 -1.07
N ASN A 22 20.38 11.57 -2.08
CA ASN A 22 20.18 11.93 -3.48
C ASN A 22 18.69 11.75 -3.86
N PRO A 23 17.96 12.82 -4.19
CA PRO A 23 16.55 12.73 -4.55
C PRO A 23 16.28 11.86 -5.80
N ASP A 24 17.25 11.69 -6.70
CA ASP A 24 17.09 10.83 -7.87
C ASP A 24 16.91 9.35 -7.50
N GLN A 25 17.29 8.97 -6.27
CA GLN A 25 17.15 7.62 -5.72
C GLN A 25 15.88 7.46 -4.86
N PHE A 26 15.01 8.47 -4.79
CA PHE A 26 13.74 8.37 -4.09
C PHE A 26 12.77 7.43 -4.81
N ILE A 27 11.86 6.85 -4.03
CA ILE A 27 10.89 5.88 -4.52
C ILE A 27 9.72 6.59 -5.19
N ASP A 28 9.26 6.01 -6.30
CA ASP A 28 8.05 6.38 -7.03
C ASP A 28 6.82 6.21 -6.13
N ILE A 29 6.08 7.30 -5.91
CA ILE A 29 4.84 7.28 -5.12
C ILE A 29 3.66 6.65 -5.88
N LEU A 30 3.76 6.55 -7.21
CA LEU A 30 2.71 6.05 -8.10
C LEU A 30 1.39 6.84 -8.07
N SER A 31 1.42 8.12 -7.68
CA SER A 31 0.26 9.01 -7.69
C SER A 31 0.07 9.81 -9.00
N TYR A 32 1.07 9.83 -9.89
CA TYR A 32 1.11 10.66 -11.11
C TYR A 32 -0.01 10.39 -12.14
N ARG A 33 -0.81 9.33 -11.95
CA ARG A 33 -1.95 9.00 -12.81
C ARG A 33 -3.31 9.38 -12.19
N GLN A 34 -3.33 9.87 -10.94
CA GLN A 34 -4.51 10.33 -10.21
C GLN A 34 -5.71 9.37 -10.34
N ARG A 35 -5.43 8.07 -10.27
CA ARG A 35 -6.41 7.00 -10.52
C ARG A 35 -6.26 5.90 -9.47
N PRO A 36 -7.33 5.11 -9.25
CA PRO A 36 -7.25 3.95 -8.38
C PRO A 36 -6.14 2.96 -8.77
N THR A 37 -5.48 2.40 -7.77
CA THR A 37 -4.51 1.32 -7.93
C THR A 37 -5.22 -0.03 -8.07
N TRP A 38 -4.46 -1.05 -8.46
CA TRP A 38 -5.00 -2.40 -8.54
C TRP A 38 -5.29 -2.95 -7.12
N ARG A 39 -6.41 -3.63 -6.87
CA ARG A 39 -7.57 -3.93 -7.73
C ARG A 39 -8.82 -3.16 -7.27
N LEU A 40 -9.87 -3.17 -8.09
CA LEU A 40 -11.23 -2.86 -7.66
C LEU A 40 -11.88 -4.16 -7.17
N ALA A 41 -12.05 -4.30 -5.85
CA ALA A 41 -12.61 -5.49 -5.24
C ALA A 41 -14.14 -5.38 -5.15
N TYR A 42 -14.85 -6.18 -5.94
CA TYR A 42 -16.33 -6.26 -5.92
C TYR A 42 -16.81 -7.37 -4.97
N ARG A 43 -17.96 -7.12 -4.32
CA ARG A 43 -18.70 -8.11 -3.54
C ARG A 43 -20.22 -7.87 -3.63
N ASN A 44 -20.99 -8.95 -3.64
CA ASN A 44 -22.45 -8.94 -3.60
C ASN A 44 -22.94 -9.53 -2.27
N PHE A 45 -23.73 -8.76 -1.53
CA PHE A 45 -24.32 -9.15 -0.24
C PHE A 45 -25.80 -9.54 -0.34
N GLY A 46 -26.36 -9.63 -1.55
CA GLY A 46 -27.78 -9.85 -1.81
C GLY A 46 -28.57 -8.54 -1.77
N ASP A 47 -28.63 -7.91 -0.60
CA ASP A 47 -29.39 -6.66 -0.40
C ASP A 47 -28.66 -5.43 -0.98
N TYR A 48 -27.35 -5.54 -1.20
CA TYR A 48 -26.53 -4.52 -1.83
C TYR A 48 -25.28 -5.12 -2.47
N GLU A 49 -24.67 -4.37 -3.36
CA GLU A 49 -23.35 -4.67 -3.93
C GLU A 49 -22.39 -3.56 -3.58
N THR A 50 -21.11 -3.89 -3.47
CA THR A 50 -20.07 -2.94 -3.09
C THR A 50 -18.77 -3.19 -3.83
N MET A 51 -18.04 -2.12 -4.09
CA MET A 51 -16.71 -2.12 -4.67
C MET A 51 -15.77 -1.32 -3.77
N VAL A 52 -14.62 -1.90 -3.44
CA VAL A 52 -13.58 -1.23 -2.66
C VAL A 52 -12.34 -1.02 -3.52
N THR A 53 -11.77 0.17 -3.41
CA THR A 53 -10.50 0.52 -4.07
C THR A 53 -9.73 1.59 -3.30
N ASN A 54 -8.52 1.90 -3.77
CA ASN A 54 -7.66 2.90 -3.15
C ASN A 54 -6.75 3.60 -4.19
N GLN A 55 -6.08 4.66 -3.78
CA GLN A 55 -5.02 5.34 -4.54
C GLN A 55 -3.98 5.99 -3.61
N SER A 56 -2.75 6.14 -4.07
CA SER A 56 -1.73 6.96 -3.39
C SER A 56 -2.07 8.45 -3.55
N VAL A 57 -1.98 9.22 -2.46
CA VAL A 57 -2.26 10.67 -2.45
C VAL A 57 -1.25 11.42 -1.59
N GLU A 58 -1.21 12.74 -1.72
CA GLU A 58 -0.68 13.60 -0.66
C GLU A 58 -1.76 13.75 0.43
N ALA A 59 -1.52 13.14 1.59
CA ALA A 59 -2.46 13.20 2.70
C ALA A 59 -2.33 14.48 3.52
N ARG A 60 -1.10 15.01 3.59
CA ARG A 60 -0.70 16.29 4.20
C ARG A 60 0.52 16.80 3.44
N PRO A 61 0.86 18.11 3.52
CA PRO A 61 2.01 18.65 2.80
C PRO A 61 3.28 17.80 2.98
N GLY A 62 3.75 17.21 1.88
CA GLY A 62 4.93 16.35 1.81
C GLY A 62 4.78 14.94 2.40
N ILE A 63 3.59 14.49 2.81
CA ILE A 63 3.37 13.16 3.40
C ILE A 63 2.40 12.35 2.56
N ALA A 64 2.88 11.20 2.07
CA ALA A 64 2.06 10.28 1.29
C ALA A 64 1.09 9.52 2.20
N GLY A 65 -0.13 9.35 1.73
CA GLY A 65 -1.11 8.47 2.38
C GLY A 65 -1.93 7.70 1.36
N VAL A 66 -2.77 6.82 1.88
CA VAL A 66 -3.63 5.96 1.05
C VAL A 66 -5.06 6.44 1.17
N ARG A 67 -5.60 6.96 0.07
CA ARG A 67 -7.01 7.31 -0.07
C ARG A 67 -7.77 6.06 -0.46
N TRP A 68 -8.86 5.74 0.22
CA TRP A 68 -9.68 4.57 -0.07
C TRP A 68 -11.15 4.96 -0.24
N TYR A 69 -11.87 4.13 -0.97
CA TYR A 69 -13.26 4.35 -1.34
C TYR A 69 -14.04 3.05 -1.24
N GLU A 70 -15.27 3.15 -0.76
CA GLU A 70 -16.32 2.16 -0.94
C GLU A 70 -17.43 2.76 -1.81
N ILE A 71 -17.70 2.10 -2.93
CA ILE A 71 -18.77 2.45 -3.86
C ILE A 71 -19.85 1.39 -3.71
N ARG A 72 -21.07 1.77 -3.36
CA ARG A 72 -22.16 0.85 -3.04
C ARG A 72 -23.37 1.09 -3.94
N ARG A 73 -24.07 0.00 -4.25
CA ARG A 73 -25.39 -0.01 -4.90
C ARG A 73 -26.38 -0.78 -4.05
N THR A 74 -27.41 -0.11 -3.56
CA THR A 74 -28.56 -0.69 -2.81
C THR A 74 -29.84 -0.71 -3.64
N GLY A 75 -29.78 -0.26 -4.90
CA GLY A 75 -30.90 -0.14 -5.83
C GLY A 75 -30.38 -0.19 -7.27
N GLU A 76 -30.75 0.76 -8.11
CA GLU A 76 -30.32 0.78 -9.53
C GLU A 76 -28.90 1.33 -9.73
N ASP A 77 -28.53 2.37 -8.99
CA ASP A 77 -27.30 3.15 -9.20
C ASP A 77 -26.20 2.86 -8.16
N TYR A 78 -24.95 2.91 -8.62
CA TYR A 78 -23.78 2.96 -7.74
C TYR A 78 -23.54 4.39 -7.25
N SER A 79 -23.23 4.53 -5.97
CA SER A 79 -22.86 5.81 -5.35
C SER A 79 -21.67 5.63 -4.42
N LEU A 80 -20.95 6.73 -4.13
CA LEU A 80 -19.92 6.72 -3.11
C LEU A 80 -20.57 6.55 -1.74
N TYR A 81 -20.35 5.42 -1.08
CA TYR A 81 -20.91 5.14 0.24
C TYR A 81 -20.04 5.70 1.36
N GLN A 82 -18.73 5.47 1.28
CA GLN A 82 -17.76 6.06 2.19
C GLN A 82 -16.37 6.16 1.57
N GLN A 83 -15.54 7.00 2.18
CA GLN A 83 -14.16 7.21 1.78
C GLN A 83 -13.35 7.75 2.96
N GLY A 84 -12.05 7.53 2.94
CA GLY A 84 -11.14 8.05 3.96
C GLY A 84 -9.72 8.13 3.43
N THR A 85 -8.86 8.86 4.14
CA THR A 85 -7.41 8.89 3.87
C THR A 85 -6.68 8.35 5.09
N TYR A 86 -5.93 7.27 4.91
CA TYR A 86 -5.12 6.71 5.99
C TYR A 86 -3.70 7.30 5.94
N SER A 87 -3.37 8.09 6.98
CA SER A 87 -2.05 8.69 7.18
C SER A 87 -1.89 9.11 8.66
N PRO A 88 -1.55 8.18 9.57
CA PRO A 88 -1.14 8.51 10.93
C PRO A 88 -0.09 9.64 10.98
N GLU A 89 -0.08 10.42 12.06
CA GLU A 89 0.87 11.54 12.27
C GLU A 89 2.23 11.04 12.81
N ASP A 90 2.81 10.04 12.14
CA ASP A 90 4.08 9.41 12.50
C ASP A 90 5.23 9.76 11.53
N GLY A 91 4.96 10.59 10.52
CA GLY A 91 5.92 10.95 9.48
C GLY A 91 6.24 9.81 8.50
N VAL A 92 5.51 8.70 8.54
CA VAL A 92 5.72 7.55 7.64
C VAL A 92 4.85 7.69 6.41
N HIS A 93 5.49 7.63 5.24
CA HIS A 93 4.80 7.64 3.96
C HIS A 93 4.10 6.31 3.73
N ARG A 94 2.87 6.36 3.22
CA ARG A 94 2.08 5.17 2.86
C ARG A 94 1.61 5.33 1.42
N TRP A 95 1.96 4.38 0.55
CA TRP A 95 1.61 4.45 -0.86
C TRP A 95 1.50 3.04 -1.44
N MET A 96 1.04 2.98 -2.69
CA MET A 96 0.94 1.76 -3.48
C MET A 96 0.20 0.65 -2.73
N GLY A 97 -1.07 0.93 -2.44
CA GLY A 97 -1.91 0.05 -1.64
C GLY A 97 -2.87 -0.82 -2.46
N SER A 98 -3.49 -1.77 -1.77
CA SER A 98 -4.61 -2.58 -2.25
C SER A 98 -5.62 -2.78 -1.12
N ALA A 99 -6.90 -2.90 -1.47
CA ALA A 99 -7.98 -3.03 -0.50
C ALA A 99 -8.98 -4.11 -0.93
N ALA A 100 -9.59 -4.77 0.04
CA ALA A 100 -10.66 -5.72 -0.18
C ALA A 100 -11.64 -5.74 1.01
N MET A 101 -12.81 -6.34 0.81
CA MET A 101 -13.85 -6.49 1.82
C MET A 101 -14.20 -7.97 2.02
N ASP A 102 -14.25 -8.42 3.28
CA ASP A 102 -14.67 -9.77 3.65
C ASP A 102 -16.20 -9.93 3.63
N ARG A 103 -16.69 -11.13 3.95
CA ARG A 103 -18.13 -11.45 4.06
C ARG A 103 -18.90 -10.67 5.10
N ASP A 104 -18.24 -10.09 6.09
CA ASP A 104 -18.93 -9.40 7.17
C ASP A 104 -18.98 -7.89 6.93
N GLY A 105 -18.40 -7.42 5.81
CA GLY A 105 -18.36 -6.00 5.45
C GLY A 105 -17.15 -5.26 6.02
N ASN A 106 -16.18 -5.98 6.57
CA ASN A 106 -14.94 -5.39 7.07
C ASN A 106 -14.00 -5.12 5.89
N ILE A 107 -13.31 -3.98 5.92
CA ILE A 107 -12.40 -3.57 4.85
C ILE A 107 -10.96 -3.65 5.37
N ALA A 108 -10.11 -4.41 4.69
CA ALA A 108 -8.68 -4.37 4.89
C ALA A 108 -7.99 -3.48 3.85
N LEU A 109 -6.92 -2.82 4.26
CA LEU A 109 -6.11 -1.93 3.42
C LEU A 109 -4.63 -2.19 3.69
N GLY A 110 -3.90 -2.67 2.68
CA GLY A 110 -2.47 -2.91 2.73
C GLY A 110 -1.71 -1.92 1.86
N TYR A 111 -0.48 -1.58 2.22
CA TYR A 111 0.34 -0.60 1.51
C TYR A 111 1.82 -0.73 1.82
N SER A 112 2.63 -0.06 1.01
CA SER A 112 4.07 0.13 1.21
C SER A 112 4.32 1.24 2.23
N VAL A 113 5.42 1.17 2.98
CA VAL A 113 5.84 2.18 3.95
C VAL A 113 7.31 2.54 3.86
N SER A 114 7.66 3.80 4.12
CA SER A 114 9.04 4.30 4.18
C SER A 114 9.07 5.71 4.80
N ASN A 115 10.20 6.11 5.38
CA ASN A 115 10.49 7.50 5.72
C ASN A 115 11.98 7.81 5.50
N ALA A 116 12.40 9.04 5.78
CA ALA A 116 13.79 9.47 5.59
C ALA A 116 14.75 8.98 6.70
N THR A 117 14.23 8.46 7.82
CA THR A 117 15.00 8.30 9.07
C THR A 117 15.29 6.84 9.41
N ASP A 118 14.25 6.04 9.59
CA ASP A 118 14.32 4.75 10.30
C ASP A 118 13.32 3.70 9.81
N VAL A 119 12.34 4.09 8.99
CA VAL A 119 11.41 3.16 8.33
C VAL A 119 11.91 2.89 6.93
N PHE A 120 12.53 1.73 6.77
CA PHE A 120 12.92 1.21 5.46
C PHE A 120 11.70 0.74 4.67
N PRO A 121 11.77 0.74 3.32
CA PRO A 121 10.74 0.22 2.44
C PRO A 121 10.21 -1.16 2.85
N GLY A 122 9.01 -1.17 3.44
CA GLY A 122 8.37 -2.33 4.04
C GLY A 122 6.87 -2.38 3.73
N ILE A 123 6.16 -3.31 4.38
CA ILE A 123 4.75 -3.56 4.12
C ILE A 123 3.97 -3.55 5.43
N ARG A 124 2.91 -2.74 5.47
CA ARG A 124 1.98 -2.63 6.59
C ARG A 124 0.54 -2.71 6.10
N TYR A 125 -0.37 -2.86 7.04
CA TYR A 125 -1.81 -2.88 6.78
C TYR A 125 -2.59 -2.27 7.94
N THR A 126 -3.80 -1.83 7.65
CA THR A 126 -4.83 -1.42 8.60
C THR A 126 -6.16 -1.99 8.12
N ALA A 127 -7.22 -1.80 8.91
CA ALA A 127 -8.56 -2.20 8.54
C ALA A 127 -9.62 -1.40 9.27
N ARG A 128 -10.87 -1.60 8.85
CA ARG A 128 -12.07 -1.21 9.58
C ARG A 128 -13.06 -2.36 9.64
N MET A 129 -13.78 -2.43 10.76
CA MET A 129 -14.94 -3.27 10.95
C MET A 129 -16.16 -2.65 10.25
N ALA A 130 -17.16 -3.47 9.93
CA ALA A 130 -18.36 -3.03 9.24
C ALA A 130 -19.13 -1.94 10.02
N ASP A 131 -19.15 -2.04 11.35
CA ASP A 131 -19.85 -1.16 12.29
C ASP A 131 -19.03 0.06 12.74
N ASP A 132 -17.78 0.19 12.27
CA ASP A 132 -16.96 1.38 12.53
C ASP A 132 -17.58 2.65 11.95
N PRO A 133 -17.33 3.83 12.57
CA PRO A 133 -17.65 5.11 11.98
C PRO A 133 -17.21 5.21 10.52
N LEU A 134 -18.10 5.69 9.65
CA LEU A 134 -17.84 5.77 8.22
C LEU A 134 -16.62 6.64 7.91
N GLY A 135 -15.85 6.22 6.91
CA GLY A 135 -14.68 6.94 6.42
C GLY A 135 -13.44 6.86 7.32
N GLN A 136 -13.45 5.97 8.32
CA GLN A 136 -12.31 5.76 9.23
C GLN A 136 -11.79 4.32 9.14
N MET A 137 -10.46 4.19 9.13
CA MET A 137 -9.76 2.92 9.43
C MET A 137 -9.43 2.94 10.92
N THR A 138 -10.15 2.16 11.72
CA THR A 138 -10.08 2.24 13.19
C THR A 138 -9.08 1.25 13.78
N LEU A 139 -8.77 0.14 13.07
CA LEU A 139 -7.79 -0.80 13.56
C LEU A 139 -6.40 -0.19 13.44
N GLY A 140 -5.58 -0.43 14.46
CA GLY A 140 -4.18 -0.03 14.45
C GLY A 140 -3.41 -0.60 13.27
N GLU A 141 -2.24 -0.02 13.00
CA GLU A 141 -1.39 -0.48 11.91
C GLU A 141 -0.66 -1.78 12.28
N GLY A 142 -0.88 -2.83 11.50
CA GLY A 142 -0.14 -4.09 11.58
C GLY A 142 1.07 -4.09 10.65
N ILE A 143 2.16 -4.74 11.08
CA ILE A 143 3.37 -4.92 10.29
C ILE A 143 3.34 -6.30 9.62
N ILE A 144 3.40 -6.34 8.29
CA ILE A 144 3.61 -7.60 7.55
C ILE A 144 5.10 -7.92 7.46
N ILE A 145 5.90 -6.92 7.12
CA ILE A 145 7.35 -7.02 7.13
C ILE A 145 7.98 -5.63 7.22
N ASN A 146 9.01 -5.51 8.05
CA ASN A 146 9.90 -4.35 8.02
C ASN A 146 10.97 -4.58 6.96
N GLY A 147 11.21 -3.58 6.11
CA GLY A 147 12.40 -3.57 5.27
C GLY A 147 13.67 -3.41 6.09
N THR A 148 14.79 -3.77 5.49
CA THR A 148 16.15 -3.56 6.05
C THR A 148 17.12 -3.03 4.99
N GLY A 149 16.63 -2.74 3.78
CA GLY A 149 17.40 -2.21 2.69
C GLY A 149 16.70 -1.06 1.98
N VAL A 150 17.43 -0.39 1.11
CA VAL A 150 16.92 0.74 0.30
C VAL A 150 17.17 0.54 -1.19
N GLN A 151 16.31 1.15 -1.99
CA GLN A 151 16.52 1.33 -3.41
C GLN A 151 17.60 2.36 -3.68
N THR A 152 18.57 2.01 -4.53
CA THR A 152 19.65 2.92 -4.97
C THR A 152 19.66 3.17 -6.48
N THR A 153 18.75 2.55 -7.23
CA THR A 153 18.52 2.89 -8.64
C THR A 153 17.94 4.31 -8.79
N THR A 154 18.34 4.99 -9.86
CA THR A 154 17.82 6.33 -10.21
C THR A 154 16.57 6.29 -11.09
N ASN A 155 16.06 5.09 -11.40
CA ASN A 155 14.82 4.95 -12.17
C ASN A 155 13.55 5.20 -11.32
N SER A 156 13.69 5.26 -9.98
CA SER A 156 12.67 5.43 -8.94
C SER A 156 11.56 4.35 -8.85
N ARG A 157 11.47 3.39 -9.77
CA ARG A 157 10.31 2.51 -9.93
C ARG A 157 10.04 1.62 -8.70
N TRP A 158 8.79 1.58 -8.26
CA TRP A 158 8.27 0.72 -7.18
C TRP A 158 7.08 -0.08 -7.68
N GLY A 159 7.36 -1.06 -8.54
CA GLY A 159 6.33 -1.93 -9.08
C GLY A 159 5.26 -1.20 -9.90
N ASP A 160 4.19 -1.94 -10.22
CA ASP A 160 2.98 -1.43 -10.87
C ASP A 160 1.70 -1.86 -10.17
N TYR A 161 1.74 -3.00 -9.45
CA TYR A 161 0.59 -3.62 -8.82
C TYR A 161 0.95 -4.25 -7.47
N THR A 162 0.05 -4.09 -6.52
CA THR A 162 -0.05 -4.90 -5.29
C THR A 162 -1.47 -5.43 -5.23
N SER A 163 -1.73 -6.54 -4.52
CA SER A 163 -3.05 -7.15 -4.56
C SER A 163 -3.49 -7.68 -3.21
N MET A 164 -4.65 -7.21 -2.76
CA MET A 164 -5.39 -7.76 -1.64
C MET A 164 -6.61 -8.53 -2.16
N ASN A 165 -6.69 -9.80 -1.77
CA ASN A 165 -7.76 -10.72 -2.16
C ASN A 165 -8.32 -11.39 -0.92
N VAL A 166 -9.59 -11.76 -0.96
CA VAL A 166 -10.23 -12.55 0.09
C VAL A 166 -10.25 -14.01 -0.37
N ASP A 167 -9.93 -14.91 0.55
CA ASP A 167 -9.94 -16.35 0.32
C ASP A 167 -11.39 -16.82 0.07
N PRO A 168 -11.69 -17.40 -1.10
CA PRO A 168 -13.05 -17.80 -1.43
C PRO A 168 -13.55 -19.01 -0.63
N VAL A 169 -12.67 -19.70 0.11
CA VAL A 169 -13.07 -20.88 0.92
C VAL A 169 -13.78 -20.46 2.19
N ASP A 170 -13.33 -19.39 2.85
CA ASP A 170 -13.93 -18.91 4.10
C ASP A 170 -14.51 -17.49 4.02
N ASP A 171 -14.25 -16.78 2.92
CA ASP A 171 -14.63 -15.40 2.69
C ASP A 171 -14.15 -14.40 3.76
N CYS A 172 -13.18 -14.79 4.59
CA CYS A 172 -12.67 -14.03 5.74
C CYS A 172 -11.16 -13.78 5.68
N THR A 173 -10.38 -14.71 5.12
CA THR A 173 -8.92 -14.58 5.07
C THR A 173 -8.52 -13.59 3.98
N PHE A 174 -7.83 -12.52 4.36
CA PHE A 174 -7.19 -11.62 3.41
C PHE A 174 -5.82 -12.17 3.04
N TRP A 175 -5.55 -12.29 1.75
CA TRP A 175 -4.24 -12.55 1.16
C TRP A 175 -3.70 -11.26 0.54
N TYR A 176 -2.51 -10.84 0.96
CA TYR A 176 -1.87 -9.62 0.46
C TYR A 176 -0.48 -9.90 -0.11
N VAL A 177 -0.22 -9.36 -1.30
CA VAL A 177 1.07 -9.47 -1.99
C VAL A 177 1.61 -8.08 -2.30
N ASN A 178 2.82 -7.78 -1.84
CA ASN A 178 3.52 -6.53 -2.14
C ASN A 178 5.04 -6.75 -2.14
N GLU A 179 5.79 -5.76 -2.61
CA GLU A 179 7.25 -5.75 -2.60
C GLU A 179 7.83 -5.01 -1.38
N TYR A 180 9.06 -5.35 -1.01
CA TYR A 180 9.83 -4.70 0.05
C TYR A 180 11.34 -4.84 -0.23
N TYR A 181 12.18 -4.15 0.55
CA TYR A 181 13.64 -4.29 0.45
C TYR A 181 14.23 -4.94 1.71
N GLN A 182 14.88 -6.09 1.53
CA GLN A 182 15.64 -6.76 2.61
C GLN A 182 17.12 -6.36 2.63
N VAL A 183 17.67 -6.00 1.47
CA VAL A 183 19.07 -5.59 1.31
C VAL A 183 19.11 -4.34 0.45
N SER A 184 20.07 -3.46 0.70
CA SER A 184 20.21 -2.24 -0.10
C SER A 184 20.78 -2.54 -1.47
N GLY A 185 20.31 -1.83 -2.49
CA GLY A 185 20.85 -1.94 -3.85
C GLY A 185 22.29 -1.46 -3.93
N VAL A 186 23.03 -1.98 -4.90
CA VAL A 186 24.40 -1.50 -5.20
C VAL A 186 24.29 -0.16 -5.93
N PRO A 187 24.88 0.94 -5.42
CA PRO A 187 24.83 2.24 -6.09
C PRO A 187 25.64 2.25 -7.39
N LEU A 188 25.25 3.10 -8.34
CA LEU A 188 26.02 3.37 -9.56
C LEU A 188 26.90 4.62 -9.41
N PRO A 189 28.08 4.69 -10.08
CA PRO A 189 28.66 3.64 -10.92
C PRO A 189 29.11 2.41 -10.11
N LEU A 190 29.13 1.23 -10.75
CA LEU A 190 29.60 0.01 -10.08
C LEU A 190 31.04 0.18 -9.59
N PRO A 191 31.41 -0.45 -8.47
CA PRO A 191 32.80 -0.47 -8.01
C PRO A 191 33.77 -1.04 -9.07
N PRO A 192 35.07 -0.76 -8.96
CA PRO A 192 36.07 -1.25 -9.92
C PRO A 192 35.99 -2.77 -10.12
N PRO A 193 36.29 -3.28 -11.33
CA PRO A 193 36.32 -4.72 -11.61
C PRO A 193 37.18 -5.48 -10.58
N GLY A 194 36.66 -6.58 -10.06
CA GLY A 194 37.33 -7.37 -9.02
C GLY A 194 36.97 -7.01 -7.58
N THR A 195 36.19 -5.94 -7.35
CA THR A 195 35.61 -5.66 -6.02
C THR A 195 34.49 -6.66 -5.73
N PRO A 196 34.54 -7.42 -4.62
CA PRO A 196 33.40 -8.24 -4.20
C PRO A 196 32.19 -7.33 -3.93
N LEU A 197 31.08 -7.55 -4.63
CA LEU A 197 29.82 -6.84 -4.32
C LEU A 197 28.93 -7.75 -3.47
N PRO A 198 28.06 -7.17 -2.62
CA PRO A 198 27.08 -7.97 -1.90
C PRO A 198 26.09 -8.61 -2.88
N TYR A 199 25.67 -9.84 -2.56
CA TYR A 199 24.55 -10.47 -3.25
C TYR A 199 23.21 -9.94 -2.70
N PRO A 200 22.21 -9.65 -3.55
CA PRO A 200 22.24 -9.74 -5.00
C PRO A 200 22.86 -8.49 -5.64
N PHE A 201 23.56 -8.72 -6.75
CA PHE A 201 24.33 -7.72 -7.49
C PHE A 201 23.43 -6.84 -8.38
N THR A 202 22.46 -6.15 -7.78
CA THR A 202 21.48 -5.29 -8.49
C THR A 202 21.28 -3.97 -7.74
N THR A 203 20.91 -2.92 -8.47
CA THR A 203 20.54 -1.60 -7.94
C THR A 203 19.12 -1.57 -7.35
N ALA A 204 18.31 -2.59 -7.66
CA ALA A 204 16.92 -2.73 -7.21
C ALA A 204 16.63 -4.16 -6.69
N PRO A 205 17.23 -4.58 -5.55
CA PRO A 205 17.09 -5.92 -4.97
C PRO A 205 15.77 -6.14 -4.20
N TRP A 206 14.65 -5.61 -4.70
CA TRP A 206 13.34 -5.82 -4.05
C TRP A 206 13.00 -7.31 -3.96
N GLN A 207 12.19 -7.66 -2.98
CA GLN A 207 11.67 -9.00 -2.73
C GLN A 207 10.14 -8.96 -2.66
N THR A 208 9.47 -10.05 -3.05
CA THR A 208 8.02 -10.19 -2.86
C THR A 208 7.71 -10.81 -1.50
N ARG A 209 6.71 -10.28 -0.81
CA ARG A 209 6.11 -10.90 0.38
C ARG A 209 4.65 -11.23 0.11
N ILE A 210 4.26 -12.46 0.46
CA ILE A 210 2.87 -12.89 0.54
C ILE A 210 2.53 -13.03 2.03
N ALA A 211 1.42 -12.45 2.45
CA ALA A 211 0.92 -12.55 3.82
C ALA A 211 -0.57 -12.86 3.83
N SER A 212 -1.02 -13.49 4.90
CA SER A 212 -2.43 -13.75 5.16
C SER A 212 -2.83 -13.32 6.56
N PHE A 213 -4.03 -12.77 6.73
CA PHE A 213 -4.60 -12.44 8.03
C PHE A 213 -6.14 -12.48 8.00
N LYS A 214 -6.75 -12.56 9.18
CA LYS A 214 -8.20 -12.45 9.38
C LYS A 214 -8.51 -11.27 10.28
N LEU A 215 -9.63 -10.61 10.04
CA LEU A 215 -10.14 -9.58 10.95
C LEU A 215 -10.97 -10.21 12.07
N PRO A 216 -11.00 -9.61 13.27
CA PRO A 216 -11.76 -10.15 14.41
C PRO A 216 -13.24 -10.36 14.07
N GLY A 217 -13.83 -11.45 14.56
CA GLY A 217 -15.26 -11.73 14.37
C GLY A 217 -15.62 -12.46 13.08
N CYS A 218 -14.80 -12.36 12.02
CA CYS A 218 -15.08 -13.07 10.77
C CYS A 218 -14.85 -14.57 10.91
N SER A 219 -15.95 -15.33 10.90
CA SER A 219 -15.95 -16.78 11.02
C SER A 219 -16.49 -17.42 9.74
N PRO A 220 -16.00 -18.61 9.33
CA PRO A 220 -16.61 -19.36 8.23
C PRO A 220 -18.09 -19.58 8.53
N SER A 221 -18.96 -19.46 7.52
CA SER A 221 -20.36 -19.87 7.70
C SER A 221 -20.40 -21.33 8.13
N ALA A 222 -21.21 -21.63 9.15
CA ALA A 222 -21.69 -22.98 9.32
C ALA A 222 -22.42 -23.35 8.01
N ASN A 223 -21.92 -24.39 7.33
CA ASN A 223 -22.58 -24.96 6.16
C ASN A 223 -24.02 -25.37 6.47
#